data_AF-X1Q966-F1
#
_entry.id   AF-X1Q966-F1
#
_cell.length_a   1.000
_cell.length_b   1.000
_cell.length_c   1.000
_cell.angle_alpha   90.00
_cell.angle_beta   90.00
_cell.angle_gamma   90.00
#
_symmetry.space_group_name_H-M   'P 1'
#
loop_
_entity.id
_entity.type
_entity.pdbx_description
1 polymer ?
#
loop_
_entity_poly.entity_id
_entity_poly.type
_entity_poly.pdbx_seq_one_letter_code
_entity_poly.pdbx_strand_id
1 'polypeptide(L)' 'RLGITAEFVWRKTLEQASRYSLERLTELYHKLLEADLSIKTGRYDGELALNILVAELCQQHKI' A
#
# COMPACT_ATOMS: atom_id res chain seq x y z
N ARG A 1 -16.77 -14.40 -0.79
CA ARG A 1 -17.11 -13.31 0.15
C ARG A 1 -15.82 -12.82 0.79
N LEU A 2 -15.59 -11.51 0.93
CA LEU A 2 -14.34 -10.91 1.43
C LEU A 2 -14.12 -11.05 2.96
N GLY A 3 -14.96 -11.80 3.68
CA GLY A 3 -14.83 -11.98 5.14
C GLY A 3 -15.12 -10.74 5.99
N ILE A 4 -15.50 -9.61 5.39
CA ILE A 4 -15.80 -8.37 6.10
C ILE A 4 -17.20 -8.48 6.73
N THR A 5 -17.25 -8.51 8.06
CA THR A 5 -18.50 -8.67 8.84
C THR A 5 -19.02 -7.34 9.41
N ALA A 6 -18.15 -6.35 9.60
CA ALA A 6 -18.51 -5.04 10.12
C ALA A 6 -18.86 -4.08 8.98
N GLU A 7 -20.06 -3.49 9.03
CA GLU A 7 -20.56 -2.55 8.02
C GLU A 7 -19.62 -1.35 7.82
N PHE A 8 -19.09 -0.80 8.91
CA PHE A 8 -18.14 0.31 8.86
C PHE A 8 -16.89 -0.03 8.05
N VAL A 9 -16.32 -1.23 8.23
CA VAL A 9 -15.13 -1.68 7.50
C VAL A 9 -15.46 -1.83 6.03
N TRP A 10 -16.60 -2.43 5.69
CA TRP A 10 -17.05 -2.58 4.31
C TRP A 10 -17.17 -1.23 3.60
N ARG A 11 -17.90 -0.28 4.22
CA ARG A 11 -18.09 1.06 3.65
C ARG A 11 -16.77 1.78 3.47
N LYS A 12 -15.90 1.77 4.48
CA LYS A 12 -14.58 2.41 4.43
C LYS A 12 -13.71 1.81 3.33
N THR A 13 -13.69 0.49 3.18
CA THR A 13 -12.91 -0.18 2.11
C THR A 13 -13.42 0.23 0.73
N LEU A 14 -14.74 0.32 0.54
CA LEU A 14 -15.32 0.74 -0.74
C LEU A 14 -14.97 2.20 -1.08
N GLU A 15 -15.08 3.11 -0.11
CA GLU A 15 -14.70 4.52 -0.24
C GLU A 15 -13.20 4.72 -0.51
N GLN A 16 -12.34 3.86 0.03
CA GLN A 16 -10.91 3.90 -0.25
C GLN A 16 -10.59 3.36 -1.64
N ALA A 17 -11.19 2.23 -2.01
CA ALA A 17 -10.97 1.59 -3.30
C ALA A 17 -11.36 2.50 -4.47
N SER A 18 -12.44 3.27 -4.35
CA SER A 18 -12.90 4.19 -5.40
C SER A 18 -11.96 5.36 -5.69
N ARG A 19 -10.93 5.59 -4.85
CA ARG A 19 -9.95 6.68 -5.02
C ARG A 19 -8.74 6.28 -5.87
N TYR A 20 -8.64 5.03 -6.27
CA TYR A 20 -7.49 4.50 -6.99
C TYR A 20 -7.93 3.75 -8.24
N SER A 21 -7.14 3.89 -9.31
CA SER A 21 -7.25 3.01 -10.47
C SER A 21 -6.62 1.64 -10.17
N LEU A 22 -6.96 0.64 -10.97
CA LEU A 22 -6.39 -0.71 -10.81
C LEU A 22 -4.88 -0.72 -11.04
N GLU A 23 -4.42 0.07 -12.01
CA GLU A 23 -3.00 0.26 -12.33
C GLU A 23 -2.27 0.83 -11.12
N ARG A 24 -2.81 1.90 -10.51
CA ARG A 24 -2.21 2.50 -9.31
C ARG A 24 -2.19 1.51 -8.15
N LEU A 25 -3.27 0.76 -7.91
CA LEU A 25 -3.28 -0.27 -6.87
C LEU A 25 -2.19 -1.33 -7.08
N THR A 26 -1.95 -1.72 -8.34
CA THR A 26 -0.90 -2.68 -8.70
C THR A 26 0.49 -2.13 -8.39
N GLU A 27 0.76 -0.87 -8.72
CA GLU A 27 2.02 -0.18 -8.36
C GLU A 27 2.23 -0.14 -6.85
N LEU A 28 1.21 0.26 -6.08
CA LEU A 28 1.26 0.32 -4.61
C LEU A 28 1.60 -1.06 -4.02
N TYR A 29 1.03 -2.13 -4.59
CA TYR A 29 1.26 -3.49 -4.13
C TYR A 29 2.71 -3.95 -4.38
N HIS A 30 3.31 -3.61 -5.52
CA HIS A 30 4.72 -3.89 -5.79
C HIS A 30 5.66 -3.15 -4.83
N LYS A 31 5.37 -1.87 -4.54
CA LYS A 31 6.16 -1.10 -3.56
C LYS A 31 6.07 -1.69 -2.15
N LEU A 32 4.89 -2.16 -1.75
CA LEU A 32 4.72 -2.86 -0.48
C LEU A 32 5.55 -4.16 -0.43
N LEU A 33 5.57 -4.93 -1.52
CA LEU A 33 6.38 -6.14 -1.64
C LEU A 33 7.88 -5.84 -1.56
N GLU A 34 8.34 -4.77 -2.22
CA GLU A 34 9.74 -4.35 -2.16
C GLU A 34 10.18 -3.97 -0.75
N ALA A 35 9.32 -3.25 0.00
CA ALA A 35 9.57 -2.91 1.39
C ALA A 35 9.67 -4.17 2.27
N ASP A 36 8.73 -5.11 2.12
CA ASP A 36 8.73 -6.38 2.85
C ASP A 36 10.00 -7.22 2.57
N LEU A 37 10.39 -7.33 1.30
CA LEU A 37 11.63 -8.01 0.92
C LEU A 37 12.86 -7.32 1.49
N SER A 38 12.91 -5.99 1.47
CA SER A 38 14.03 -5.22 2.02
C SER A 38 14.21 -5.45 3.52
N ILE A 39 13.10 -5.58 4.26
CA ILE A 39 13.12 -5.95 5.68
C ILE A 39 13.59 -7.40 5.84
N LYS A 40 12.96 -8.35 5.14
CA LYS A 40 13.22 -9.79 5.31
C LYS A 40 14.62 -10.22 4.88
N THR A 41 15.25 -9.47 3.98
CA THR A 41 16.63 -9.70 3.52
C THR A 41 17.67 -8.95 4.35
N GLY A 42 17.25 -8.13 5.31
CA GLY A 42 18.15 -7.31 6.13
C GLY A 42 18.78 -6.14 5.38
N ARG A 43 18.24 -5.74 4.22
CA ARG A 43 18.70 -4.57 3.46
C ARG A 43 18.42 -3.27 4.23
N TYR A 44 17.23 -3.16 4.82
CA TYR A 44 16.83 -2.04 5.68
C TYR A 44 16.16 -2.57 6.94
N ASP A 45 16.24 -1.81 8.04
CA ASP A 45 15.36 -2.05 9.18
C ASP A 45 13.91 -1.70 8.85
N GLY A 46 12.98 -2.11 9.73
CA GLY A 46 11.55 -1.92 9.51
C GLY A 46 11.10 -0.47 9.45
N GLU A 47 11.72 0.42 10.24
CA GLU A 47 11.34 1.83 10.30
C GLU A 47 11.80 2.56 9.05
N LEU A 48 13.05 2.34 8.63
CA LEU A 48 13.61 2.91 7.41
C LEU A 48 12.86 2.43 6.17
N ALA A 49 12.59 1.13 6.05
CA ALA A 49 11.82 0.58 4.93
C ALA A 49 10.41 1.20 4.85
N LEU A 50 9.74 1.38 5.99
CA LEU A 50 8.42 2.01 6.04
C LEU A 50 8.49 3.49 5.64
N ASN A 51 9.49 4.24 6.11
CA ASN A 51 9.66 5.64 5.74
C ASN A 51 9.88 5.81 4.24
N ILE A 52 10.70 4.95 3.63
CA ILE A 52 10.91 4.93 2.18
C ILE A 52 9.58 4.65 1.46
N LEU A 53 8.86 3.59 1.86
CA LEU A 53 7.57 3.24 1.25
C LEU A 53 6.61 4.44 1.30
N VAL A 54 6.39 5.05 2.47
CA VAL A 54 5.48 6.19 2.62
C VAL A 54 5.90 7.36 1.74
N ALA A 55 7.20 7.69 1.69
CA ALA A 55 7.71 8.76 0.83
C ALA A 55 7.41 8.49 -0.65
N GLU A 56 7.59 7.25 -1.12
CA GLU A 56 7.27 6.85 -2.49
C GLU A 56 5.76 6.84 -2.79
N LEU A 57 4.92 6.47 -1.83
CA LEU A 57 3.47 6.47 -2.03
C LEU A 57 2.90 7.90 -2.12
N CYS A 58 3.53 8.85 -1.40
CA CYS A 58 3.14 10.25 -1.37
C CYS A 58 3.71 11.08 -2.53
N GLN A 59 4.71 10.59 -3.27
CA GLN A 59 5.16 11.28 -4.48
C GLN A 59 4.06 11.22 -5.56
N GLN A 60 3.61 12.39 -6.00
CA GLN A 60 2.73 12.50 -7.16
C GLN A 60 3.50 12.04 -8.40
N HIS A 61 3.00 10.99 -9.09
CA HIS A 61 3.41 10.73 -10.46
C HIS A 61 2.99 11.95 -11.29
N LYS A 62 3.98 12.76 -11.70
CA LYS A 62 3.77 13.77 -12.74
C LYS A 62 3.33 13.01 -14.00
N ILE A 63 2.10 13.27 -14.43
CA ILE A 63 1.59 12.88 -15.76
C ILE A 63 2.31 13.74 -16.80
#